data_AF-A0A522SNB8-F1
#
_entry.id   AF-A0A522SNB8-F1
#
_cell.length_a   1.000
_cell.length_b   1.000
_cell.length_c   1.000
_cell.angle_alpha   90.00
_cell.angle_beta   90.00
_cell.angle_gamma   90.00
#
_symmetry.space_group_name_H-M   'P 1'
#
loop_
_entity.id
_entity.type
_entity.pdbx_description
1 polymer ?
#
loop_
_entity_poly.entity_id
_entity_poly.type
_entity_poly.pdbx_seq_one_letter_code
_entity_poly.pdbx_strand_id
1 'polypeptide(L)'
;MLKIDKFVELKGNDIEHKIPLKAFHSEIINDHAAIRKEEESYKDIPSVREVDAAAIQQNYLQVKGDIGWLIESEMEWTKNDPGLAHLIILEKPGKK
;
A
#
# COMPACT_ATOMS: atom_id res chain seq x y z
N MET A 1 -14.13 -8.52 -40.96
CA MET A 1 -13.25 -7.40 -40.55
C MET A 1 -14.00 -6.60 -39.48
N LEU A 2 -13.65 -6.83 -38.21
CA LEU A 2 -14.22 -6.12 -37.06
C LEU A 2 -13.71 -4.67 -37.08
N LYS A 3 -14.63 -3.71 -37.19
CA LYS A 3 -14.35 -2.30 -36.85
C LYS A 3 -14.80 -2.07 -35.42
N ILE A 4 -13.84 -1.93 -34.52
CA ILE A 4 -14.04 -1.53 -33.13
C ILE A 4 -13.91 0.01 -33.11
N ASP A 5 -14.98 0.70 -33.48
CA ASP A 5 -15.02 2.17 -33.45
C ASP A 5 -16.20 2.65 -32.59
N LYS A 6 -16.07 2.50 -31.27
CA LYS A 6 -16.61 3.44 -30.27
C LYS A 6 -16.22 3.03 -28.86
N PHE A 7 -15.17 3.66 -28.34
CA PHE A 7 -15.03 3.85 -26.90
C PHE A 7 -16.12 4.82 -26.46
N VAL A 8 -17.14 4.31 -25.76
CA VAL A 8 -18.09 5.15 -25.02
C VAL A 8 -17.41 5.44 -23.68
N GLU A 9 -16.75 6.59 -23.58
CA GLU A 9 -16.48 7.17 -22.28
C GLU A 9 -17.81 7.26 -21.54
N LEU A 10 -17.92 6.53 -20.44
CA LEU A 10 -19.01 6.57 -19.47
C LEU A 10 -19.05 7.98 -18.85
N LYS A 11 -19.51 8.95 -19.63
CA LYS A 11 -19.99 10.23 -19.11
C LYS A 11 -21.18 9.90 -18.21
N GLY A 12 -20.96 10.08 -16.91
CA GLY A 12 -21.97 10.29 -15.89
C GLY A 12 -23.08 9.25 -15.92
N ASN A 13 -22.93 8.19 -15.12
CA ASN A 13 -24.10 7.59 -14.51
C ASN A 13 -24.75 8.69 -13.67
N ASP A 14 -25.69 9.41 -14.26
CA ASP A 14 -26.67 10.10 -13.47
C ASP A 14 -27.44 9.01 -12.73
N ILE A 15 -27.27 8.98 -11.41
CA ILE A 15 -27.71 7.88 -10.54
C ILE A 15 -29.25 7.76 -10.58
N GLU A 16 -29.96 8.78 -11.06
CA GLU A 16 -31.41 8.79 -11.22
C GLU A 16 -31.92 8.36 -12.61
N HIS A 17 -31.06 8.30 -13.64
CA HIS A 17 -31.50 8.06 -15.01
C HIS A 17 -31.06 6.69 -15.55
N LYS A 18 -32.06 5.83 -15.78
CA LYS A 18 -31.88 4.47 -16.30
C LYS A 18 -31.41 4.49 -17.76
N ILE A 19 -30.26 3.88 -18.05
CA ILE A 19 -29.72 3.73 -19.42
C ILE A 19 -30.37 2.50 -20.09
N PRO A 20 -31.09 2.65 -21.23
CA PRO A 20 -31.91 1.59 -21.82
C PRO A 20 -31.16 0.58 -22.70
N LEU A 21 -29.83 0.67 -22.83
CA LEU A 21 -29.04 -0.15 -23.76
C LEU A 21 -27.95 -0.97 -23.04
N LYS A 22 -28.34 -1.94 -22.22
CA LYS A 22 -27.43 -2.99 -21.70
C LYS A 22 -27.75 -4.32 -22.39
N ALA A 23 -26.72 -4.99 -22.92
CA ALA A 23 -26.82 -6.25 -23.67
C ALA A 23 -27.20 -7.48 -22.82
N PHE A 24 -27.72 -7.28 -21.61
CA PHE A 24 -28.11 -8.35 -20.67
C PHE A 24 -29.50 -8.04 -20.09
N HIS A 25 -30.36 -9.04 -20.07
CA HIS A 25 -31.72 -9.00 -19.51
C HIS A 25 -31.68 -9.11 -17.96
N SER A 26 -30.90 -8.25 -17.32
CA SER A 26 -30.86 -8.15 -15.87
C SER A 26 -30.84 -6.68 -15.47
N GLU A 27 -31.82 -6.29 -14.68
CA GLU A 27 -31.92 -4.96 -14.10
C GLU A 27 -31.37 -4.99 -12.68
N ILE A 28 -30.36 -4.17 -12.41
CA ILE A 28 -29.92 -3.90 -11.04
C ILE A 28 -30.80 -2.76 -10.55
N ILE A 29 -31.84 -3.07 -9.76
CA ILE A 29 -32.67 -2.08 -9.10
C ILE A 29 -31.98 -1.76 -7.76
N ASN A 30 -31.24 -0.66 -7.72
CA ASN A 30 -30.71 -0.13 -6.46
C ASN A 30 -31.78 0.72 -5.79
N ASP A 31 -32.15 0.42 -4.54
CA ASP A 31 -32.98 1.33 -3.74
C ASP A 31 -32.12 2.50 -3.27
N HIS A 32 -32.12 3.55 -4.07
CA HIS A 32 -31.33 4.76 -3.82
C HIS A 32 -31.75 5.48 -2.53
N ALA A 33 -33.01 5.33 -2.09
CA ALA A 33 -33.47 5.92 -0.83
C ALA A 33 -32.95 5.14 0.37
N ALA A 34 -32.94 3.80 0.29
CA ALA A 34 -32.37 2.95 1.32
C ALA A 34 -30.85 3.14 1.44
N ILE A 35 -30.12 3.21 0.32
CA ILE A 35 -28.67 3.43 0.30
C ILE A 35 -28.32 4.80 0.88
N ARG A 36 -29.05 5.86 0.51
CA ARG A 36 -28.81 7.20 1.08
C ARG A 36 -29.03 7.22 2.59
N LYS A 37 -30.08 6.56 3.08
CA LYS A 37 -30.35 6.44 4.52
C LYS A 37 -29.28 5.63 5.25
N GLU A 38 -28.73 4.60 4.60
CA GLU A 38 -27.60 3.82 5.11
C GLU A 38 -26.33 4.68 5.18
N GLU A 39 -26.02 5.42 4.12
CA GLU A 39 -24.88 6.34 4.05
C GLU A 39 -24.96 7.45 5.10
N GLU A 40 -26.15 8.04 5.31
CA GLU A 40 -26.40 9.02 6.37
C GLU A 40 -26.23 8.43 7.78
N SER A 41 -26.36 7.11 7.93
CA SER A 41 -26.19 6.41 9.21
C SER A 41 -24.74 5.99 9.48
N TYR A 42 -23.84 6.16 8.50
CA TYR A 42 -22.43 5.85 8.70
C TYR A 42 -21.83 6.76 9.77
N LYS A 43 -21.06 6.13 10.65
CA LYS A 43 -20.27 6.81 11.66
C LYS A 43 -18.84 6.87 11.18
N ASP A 44 -18.18 7.99 11.49
CA ASP A 44 -16.76 8.10 11.25
C ASP A 44 -16.02 6.99 11.98
N ILE A 45 -15.05 6.39 11.29
CA ILE A 45 -14.17 5.40 11.89
C ILE A 45 -13.40 6.12 13.01
N PRO A 46 -13.54 5.71 14.27
CA PRO A 46 -12.85 6.37 15.37
C PRO A 46 -11.34 6.20 15.19
N SER A 47 -10.57 7.26 15.43
CA SER A 47 -9.11 7.18 15.43
C SER A 47 -8.65 6.29 16.60
N VAL A 48 -8.21 5.08 16.28
CA VAL A 48 -7.72 4.11 17.28
C VAL A 48 -6.47 4.63 18.00
N ARG A 49 -5.68 5.47 17.33
CA ARG A 49 -4.47 6.11 17.87
C ARG A 49 -4.12 7.35 17.08
N GLU A 50 -3.91 8.48 17.75
CA GLU A 50 -3.25 9.63 17.15
C GLU A 50 -1.75 9.39 17.15
N VAL A 51 -1.16 9.34 15.96
CA VAL A 51 0.29 9.18 15.80
C VAL A 51 0.91 10.56 15.68
N ASP A 52 1.58 11.00 16.75
CA ASP A 52 2.32 12.27 16.76
C ASP A 52 3.57 12.16 15.87
N ALA A 53 3.92 13.25 15.20
CA ALA A 53 5.13 13.36 14.38
C ALA A 53 6.40 13.07 15.21
N ALA A 54 6.41 13.46 16.48
CA ALA A 54 7.50 13.13 17.40
C ALA A 54 7.62 11.61 17.62
N ALA A 55 6.51 10.89 17.73
CA ALA A 55 6.51 9.44 17.90
C ALA A 55 7.06 8.73 16.65
N ILE A 56 6.74 9.23 15.45
CA ILE A 56 7.29 8.72 14.19
C ILE A 56 8.81 8.92 14.15
N GLN A 57 9.28 10.12 14.50
CA GLN A 57 10.70 10.43 14.49
C GLN A 57 11.49 9.58 15.49
N GLN A 58 10.97 9.39 16.70
CA GLN A 58 11.62 8.53 17.70
C GLN A 58 11.69 7.08 17.22
N ASN A 59 10.60 6.55 16.66
CA ASN A 59 10.59 5.19 16.11
C ASN A 59 11.61 5.03 14.97
N TYR A 60 11.67 6.00 14.05
CA TYR A 60 12.64 6.00 12.97
C TYR A 60 14.10 5.95 13.47
N LEU A 61 14.43 6.79 14.46
CA LEU A 61 15.77 6.82 15.04
C LEU A 61 16.11 5.53 15.77
N GLN A 62 15.15 4.97 16.51
CA GLN A 62 15.31 3.70 17.21
C GLN A 62 15.59 2.57 16.23
N VAL A 63 14.71 2.38 15.23
CA VAL A 63 14.86 1.32 14.21
C VAL A 63 16.19 1.46 13.48
N LYS A 64 16.62 2.68 13.17
CA LYS A 64 17.91 2.93 12.53
C LYS A 64 19.09 2.51 13.40
N GLY A 65 19.04 2.81 14.70
CA GLY A 65 20.05 2.38 15.66
C GLY A 65 20.08 0.86 15.82
N ASP A 66 18.92 0.23 15.96
CA ASP A 66 18.77 -1.22 16.12
C ASP A 66 19.34 -1.97 14.90
N ILE A 67 19.08 -1.48 13.68
CA ILE A 67 19.65 -2.05 12.45
C ILE A 67 21.17 -1.89 12.43
N GLY A 68 21.70 -0.74 12.86
CA GLY A 68 23.15 -0.52 12.94
C GLY A 68 23.81 -1.52 13.87
N TRP A 69 23.26 -1.68 15.08
CA TRP A 69 23.74 -2.67 16.05
C TRP A 69 23.62 -4.11 15.53
N LEU A 70 22.51 -4.44 14.87
CA LEU A 70 22.31 -5.75 14.26
C LEU A 70 23.40 -6.06 13.23
N ILE A 71 23.69 -5.12 12.33
CA ILE A 71 24.76 -5.27 11.33
C ILE A 71 26.11 -5.49 12.02
N GLU A 72 26.45 -4.69 13.04
CA GLU A 72 27.71 -4.83 13.75
C GLU A 72 27.84 -6.20 14.42
N SER A 73 26.79 -6.65 15.10
CA SER A 73 26.75 -7.96 15.76
C SER A 73 26.89 -9.12 14.76
N GLU A 74 26.21 -9.04 13.62
CA GLU A 74 26.28 -10.05 12.57
C GLU A 74 27.67 -10.09 11.92
N MET A 75 28.27 -8.92 11.70
CA MET A 75 29.63 -8.81 11.18
C MET A 75 30.67 -9.39 12.15
N GLU A 76 30.49 -9.19 13.46
CA GLU A 76 31.37 -9.78 14.48
C GLU A 76 31.22 -11.31 14.54
N TRP A 77 29.99 -11.82 14.53
CA TRP A 77 29.74 -13.26 14.48
C TRP A 77 30.33 -13.90 13.22
N THR A 78 30.10 -13.30 12.05
CA THR A 78 30.62 -13.78 10.76
C THR A 78 32.14 -13.82 10.74
N LYS A 79 32.84 -12.87 11.39
CA LYS A 79 34.31 -12.89 11.52
C LYS A 79 34.82 -14.04 12.37
N ASN A 80 34.09 -14.36 13.44
CA ASN A 80 34.50 -15.34 14.43
C ASN A 80 34.17 -16.79 14.02
N ASP A 81 33.31 -16.99 13.03
CA ASP A 81 33.02 -18.30 12.45
C ASP A 81 33.95 -18.61 11.26
N PRO A 82 34.86 -19.62 11.38
CA PRO A 82 35.75 -20.03 10.30
C PRO A 82 35.03 -20.43 9.00
N GLY A 83 33.77 -20.88 9.08
CA GLY A 83 32.96 -21.27 7.92
C GLY A 83 32.41 -20.07 7.15
N LEU A 84 32.24 -18.92 7.79
CA LEU A 84 31.60 -17.73 7.22
C LEU A 84 32.56 -16.57 6.98
N ALA A 85 33.75 -16.59 7.60
CA ALA A 85 34.76 -15.55 7.46
C ALA A 85 35.14 -15.23 5.99
N HIS A 86 35.04 -16.21 5.09
CA HIS A 86 35.31 -16.03 3.66
C HIS A 86 34.29 -15.14 2.92
N LEU A 87 33.12 -14.88 3.53
CA LEU A 87 32.08 -13.98 2.98
C LEU A 87 32.42 -12.50 3.20
N ILE A 88 33.35 -12.19 4.11
CA ILE A 88 33.76 -10.81 4.41
C ILE A 88 34.80 -10.38 3.38
N ILE A 89 34.34 -9.66 2.35
CA ILE A 89 35.21 -9.04 1.36
C ILE A 89 35.74 -7.73 1.93
N LEU A 90 36.94 -7.75 2.51
CA LEU A 90 37.69 -6.52 2.77
C LEU A 90 38.21 -6.01 1.42
N GLU A 91 37.65 -4.93 0.90
CA GLU A 91 38.22 -4.26 -0.27
C GLU A 91 39.71 -3.99 0.01
N LYS A 92 40.60 -4.53 -0.83
CA LYS A 92 42.02 -4.18 -0.73
C LYS A 92 42.14 -2.68 -1.00
N PRO A 93 42.76 -1.88 -0.10
CA PRO A 93 43.00 -0.48 -0.39
C PRO A 93 43.78 -0.41 -1.70
N GLY A 94 43.20 0.29 -2.68
CA GLY A 94 43.67 0.32 -4.05
C GLY A 94 45.17 0.58 -4.12
N LYS A 95 45.88 -0.26 -4.90
CA LYS A 95 47.24 0.05 -5.33
C LYS A 95 47.18 1.39 -6.07
N LYS A 96 47.79 2.42 -5.49
CA LYS A 96 48.16 3.64 -6.22
C LYS A 96 49.16 3.32 -7.32
#